data_AF-A0A7X5U783-F1
#
_entry.id   AF-A0A7X5U783-F1
#
_cell.length_a   1.000
_cell.length_b   1.000
_cell.length_c   1.000
_cell.angle_alpha   90.00
_cell.angle_beta   90.00
_cell.angle_gamma   90.00
#
_symmetry.space_group_name_H-M   'P 1'
#
loop_
_entity.id
_entity.type
_entity.pdbx_description
1 polymer ?
#
loop_
_entity_poly.entity_id
_entity_poly.type
_entity_poly.pdbx_seq_one_letter_code
_entity_poly.pdbx_strand_id
1 'polypeptide(L)'
;MIRTIAFFTAVICALPLSASAGSLPRSVAASTGSSDARCLQAFQQSAAAATCSANVSAGNEPGTCAVQASCRNSRGSISKSSTKASYPEGVEKLVNCNGNLRQRRC
;
A
#
# COMPACT_ATOMS: atom_id res chain seq x y z
N MET A 1 0.34 -62.94 17.46
CA MET A 1 -0.55 -62.57 18.59
C MET A 1 -0.70 -61.05 18.60
N ILE A 2 -1.93 -60.58 18.43
CA ILE A 2 -2.31 -59.17 18.32
C ILE A 2 -2.55 -58.61 19.72
N ARG A 3 -2.01 -57.42 20.04
CA ARG A 3 -2.69 -56.46 20.92
C ARG A 3 -2.46 -55.02 20.46
N THR A 4 -3.52 -54.51 19.86
CA THR A 4 -3.88 -53.12 19.59
C THR A 4 -3.76 -52.25 20.83
N ILE A 5 -3.12 -51.08 20.72
CA ILE A 5 -3.43 -49.92 21.56
C ILE A 5 -3.48 -48.70 20.64
N ALA A 6 -4.71 -48.24 20.41
CA ALA A 6 -5.01 -46.98 19.75
C ALA A 6 -4.88 -45.85 20.78
N PHE A 7 -4.06 -44.84 20.49
CA PHE A 7 -4.15 -43.54 21.13
C PHE A 7 -4.38 -42.48 20.06
N PHE A 8 -5.67 -42.16 19.90
CA PHE A 8 -6.16 -40.88 19.39
C PHE A 8 -5.44 -39.75 20.13
N THR A 9 -4.60 -38.97 19.45
CA THR A 9 -4.16 -37.68 19.99
C THR A 9 -4.14 -36.62 18.90
N ALA A 10 -5.21 -35.83 18.93
CA ALA A 10 -5.33 -34.43 18.55
C ALA A 10 -4.62 -33.96 17.27
N VAL A 11 -5.44 -33.84 16.21
CA VAL A 11 -5.29 -32.82 15.18
C VAL A 11 -5.18 -31.46 15.87
N ILE A 12 -3.96 -30.94 16.04
CA ILE A 12 -3.75 -29.55 16.40
C ILE A 12 -3.93 -28.76 15.11
N CYS A 13 -5.17 -28.29 14.93
CA CYS A 13 -5.56 -27.28 13.97
C CYS A 13 -4.80 -26.00 14.31
N ALA A 14 -3.58 -25.86 13.81
CA ALA A 14 -2.87 -24.59 13.81
C ALA A 14 -3.45 -23.73 12.68
N LEU A 15 -4.56 -23.07 12.96
CA LEU A 15 -5.05 -21.97 12.14
C LEU A 15 -3.95 -20.88 12.13
N PRO A 16 -3.40 -20.49 10.97
CA PRO A 16 -2.83 -19.16 10.88
C PRO A 16 -3.99 -18.18 11.01
N LEU A 17 -4.11 -17.53 12.17
CA LEU A 17 -4.84 -16.27 12.28
C LEU A 17 -4.12 -15.23 11.41
N SER A 18 -4.42 -15.20 10.12
CA SER A 18 -4.25 -13.99 9.32
C SER A 18 -5.29 -13.00 9.81
N ALA A 19 -4.90 -12.22 10.82
CA ALA A 19 -5.61 -11.03 11.22
C ALA A 19 -5.57 -10.03 10.06
N SER A 20 -6.61 -10.05 9.23
CA SER A 20 -6.90 -9.02 8.24
C SER A 20 -7.34 -7.75 8.97
N ALA A 21 -6.37 -7.01 9.49
CA ALA A 21 -6.60 -5.69 10.05
C ALA A 21 -6.70 -4.66 8.91
N GLY A 22 -7.90 -4.10 8.72
CA GLY A 22 -8.07 -2.79 8.09
C GLY A 22 -8.56 -2.80 6.64
N SER A 23 -9.81 -3.22 6.42
CA SER A 23 -10.58 -2.82 5.24
C SER A 23 -10.88 -1.31 5.31
N LEU A 24 -10.01 -0.47 4.74
CA LEU A 24 -10.39 0.90 4.38
C LEU A 24 -11.18 0.83 3.06
N PRO A 25 -12.41 1.38 2.98
CA PRO A 25 -13.18 1.36 1.76
C PRO A 25 -12.45 2.21 0.70
N ARG A 26 -12.12 1.52 -0.39
CA ARG A 26 -11.58 2.08 -1.62
C ARG A 26 -12.68 2.91 -2.27
N SER A 27 -12.82 4.17 -1.88
CA SER A 27 -13.69 5.14 -2.56
C SER A 27 -13.07 5.50 -3.91
N VAL A 28 -13.30 4.64 -4.90
CA VAL A 28 -13.01 4.93 -6.31
C VAL A 28 -14.07 5.89 -6.83
N ALA A 29 -13.81 7.18 -6.70
CA ALA A 29 -14.47 8.20 -7.52
C ALA A 29 -13.90 8.07 -8.94
N ALA A 30 -14.42 7.10 -9.68
CA ALA A 30 -14.10 6.85 -11.07
C ALA A 30 -14.94 7.79 -11.95
N SER A 31 -14.36 8.89 -12.40
CA SER A 31 -14.87 9.69 -13.51
C SER A 31 -13.72 10.56 -14.01
N THR A 32 -13.40 10.48 -15.30
CA THR A 32 -12.20 11.07 -15.96
C THR A 32 -10.89 10.28 -15.75
N GLY A 33 -10.92 9.20 -14.96
CA GLY A 33 -9.77 8.71 -14.20
C GLY A 33 -9.25 7.30 -14.49
N SER A 34 -9.00 6.89 -15.73
CA SER A 34 -8.36 5.57 -16.01
C SER A 34 -6.84 5.60 -15.78
N SER A 35 -6.15 6.64 -16.26
CA SER A 35 -4.71 6.83 -16.03
C SER A 35 -4.44 7.25 -14.58
N ASP A 36 -5.31 8.09 -14.03
CA ASP A 36 -5.29 8.52 -12.63
C ASP A 36 -5.57 7.35 -11.69
N ALA A 37 -6.54 6.48 -12.01
CA ALA A 37 -6.77 5.26 -11.25
C ALA A 37 -5.58 4.29 -11.35
N ARG A 38 -4.91 4.20 -12.50
CA ARG A 38 -3.68 3.38 -12.63
C ARG A 38 -2.54 3.93 -11.79
N CYS A 39 -2.30 5.23 -11.83
CA CYS A 39 -1.32 5.91 -10.97
C CYS A 39 -1.65 5.73 -9.49
N LEU A 40 -2.93 5.90 -9.12
CA LEU A 40 -3.41 5.69 -7.76
C LEU A 40 -3.24 4.23 -7.32
N GLN A 41 -3.53 3.27 -8.21
CA GLN A 41 -3.34 1.85 -7.93
C GLN A 41 -1.87 1.50 -7.74
N ALA A 42 -0.97 2.03 -8.56
CA ALA A 42 0.47 1.87 -8.37
C ALA A 42 0.95 2.51 -7.06
N PHE A 43 0.43 3.68 -6.70
CA PHE A 43 0.71 4.31 -5.41
C PHE A 43 0.22 3.43 -4.25
N GLN A 44 -0.97 2.84 -4.34
CA GLN A 44 -1.50 1.93 -3.32
C GLN A 44 -0.64 0.68 -3.11
N GLN A 45 0.14 0.26 -4.11
CA GLN A 45 1.11 -0.85 -3.99
C GLN A 45 2.45 -0.41 -3.38
N SER A 46 2.66 0.89 -3.18
CA SER A 46 3.90 1.44 -2.65
C SER A 46 3.94 1.41 -1.13
N ALA A 47 5.13 1.33 -0.54
CA ALA A 47 5.29 1.39 0.91
C ALA A 47 4.80 2.72 1.52
N ALA A 48 4.79 3.81 0.74
CA ALA A 48 4.22 5.09 1.16
C ALA A 48 2.71 5.01 1.48
N ALA A 49 1.93 4.17 0.78
CA ALA A 49 0.48 4.12 0.96
C ALA A 49 0.04 3.65 2.36
N ALA A 50 0.91 2.93 3.09
CA ALA A 50 0.63 2.52 4.46
C ALA A 50 0.56 3.70 5.45
N THR A 51 1.23 4.81 5.17
CA THR A 51 1.37 5.96 6.09
C THR A 51 1.07 7.31 5.45
N CYS A 52 0.69 7.31 4.17
CA CYS A 52 0.35 8.50 3.41
C CYS A 52 -1.00 8.34 2.70
N SER A 53 -1.78 9.42 2.69
CA SER A 53 -2.92 9.56 1.78
C SER A 53 -2.47 10.40 0.59
N ALA A 54 -2.64 9.90 -0.64
CA ALA A 54 -2.22 10.64 -1.82
C ALA A 54 -3.36 10.90 -2.80
N ASN A 55 -3.35 12.09 -3.37
CA ASN A 55 -4.06 12.42 -4.59
C ASN A 55 -3.08 12.23 -5.75
N VAL A 56 -3.44 11.37 -6.69
CA VAL A 56 -2.56 10.98 -7.78
C VAL A 56 -3.27 11.27 -9.09
N SER A 57 -2.55 11.87 -10.03
CA SER A 57 -3.07 12.22 -11.34
C SER A 57 -2.05 11.85 -12.42
N ALA A 58 -2.53 11.61 -13.63
CA ALA A 58 -1.65 11.51 -14.79
C ALA A 58 -0.86 12.82 -14.93
N GLY A 59 0.46 12.71 -15.08
CA GLY A 59 1.31 13.87 -15.35
C GLY A 59 1.07 14.41 -16.77
N ASN A 60 1.51 15.65 -17.02
CA ASN A 60 1.52 16.22 -18.37
C ASN A 60 2.44 15.45 -19.34
N GLU A 61 3.41 14.71 -18.80
CA GLU A 61 4.32 13.88 -19.58
C GLU A 61 3.81 12.43 -19.66
N PRO A 62 3.84 11.80 -20.86
CA PRO A 62 3.41 10.43 -21.03
C PRO A 62 4.21 9.49 -20.13
N GLY A 63 3.53 8.59 -19.43
CA GLY A 63 4.17 7.63 -18.53
C GLY A 63 4.68 8.22 -17.22
N THR A 64 4.24 9.42 -16.83
CA THR A 64 4.55 10.02 -15.52
C THR A 64 3.27 10.21 -14.71
N CYS A 65 3.35 10.02 -13.39
CA CYS A 65 2.28 10.33 -12.45
C CYS A 65 2.70 11.52 -11.57
N ALA A 66 1.79 12.48 -11.38
CA ALA A 66 1.92 13.51 -10.37
C ALA A 66 1.28 12.99 -9.07
N VAL A 67 2.08 12.93 -8.00
CA VAL A 67 1.66 12.40 -6.70
C VAL A 67 1.70 13.53 -5.68
N GLN A 68 0.56 13.88 -5.12
CA GLN A 68 0.46 14.79 -3.97
C GLN A 68 0.06 13.97 -2.74
N ALA A 69 1.00 13.72 -1.84
CA ALA A 69 0.78 12.91 -0.65
C ALA A 69 0.75 13.75 0.63
N SER A 70 -0.12 13.35 1.55
CA SER A 70 -0.18 13.79 2.94
C SER A 70 0.28 12.62 3.80
N CYS A 71 1.52 12.68 4.28
CA CYS A 71 2.21 11.61 4.96
C CYS A 71 2.29 11.88 6.46
N ARG A 72 2.08 10.85 7.28
CA ARG A 72 2.28 10.94 8.72
C ARG A 72 3.77 10.79 9.06
N ASN A 73 4.30 11.72 9.85
CA ASN A 73 5.67 11.66 10.36
C ASN A 73 5.76 10.82 11.66
N SER A 74 6.97 10.58 12.16
CA SER A 74 7.20 9.80 13.39
C SER A 74 6.59 10.44 14.64
N ARG A 75 6.33 11.75 14.62
CA ARG A 75 5.66 12.51 15.69
C ARG A 75 4.14 12.47 15.57
N GLY A 76 3.61 11.77 14.57
CA GLY A 76 2.18 11.63 14.30
C GLY A 76 1.55 12.82 13.56
N SER A 77 2.31 13.87 13.22
CA SER A 77 1.82 15.01 12.44
C SER A 77 1.76 14.68 10.95
N ILE A 78 0.84 15.33 10.23
CA ILE A 78 0.72 15.17 8.79
C ILE A 78 1.54 16.24 8.08
N SER A 79 2.40 15.81 7.17
CA SER A 79 3.17 16.67 6.28
C SER A 79 2.75 16.42 4.84
N LYS A 80 2.56 17.49 4.09
CA LYS A 80 2.20 17.41 2.67
C LYS A 80 3.49 17.47 1.84
N SER A 81 3.62 16.56 0.89
CA SER A 81 4.72 16.52 -0.06
C SER A 81 4.22 16.07 -1.43
N SER A 82 4.83 16.60 -2.48
CA SER A 82 4.43 16.35 -3.85
C SER A 82 5.63 15.93 -4.66
N THR A 83 5.48 14.93 -5.52
CA THR A 83 6.54 14.48 -6.42
C THR A 83 5.98 14.03 -7.77
N LYS A 84 6.84 13.99 -8.77
CA LYS A 84 6.56 13.35 -10.06
C LYS A 84 7.33 12.05 -10.12
N ALA A 85 6.67 10.99 -10.54
CA ALA A 85 7.27 9.66 -10.60
C ALA A 85 6.88 8.96 -11.89
N SER A 86 7.83 8.29 -12.53
CA SER A 86 7.57 7.48 -13.72
C SER A 86 6.65 6.31 -13.37
N TYR A 87 5.64 6.08 -14.20
CA TYR A 87 4.71 4.97 -14.06
C TYR A 87 5.25 3.70 -14.74
N PRO A 88 5.03 2.49 -14.19
CA PRO A 88 4.53 2.23 -12.84
C PRO A 88 5.66 2.20 -11.79
N GLU A 89 6.88 1.82 -12.19
CA GLU A 89 7.97 1.48 -11.27
C GLU A 89 8.42 2.62 -10.35
N GLY A 90 8.41 3.86 -10.85
CA GLY A 90 8.81 5.02 -10.06
C GLY A 90 7.78 5.38 -9.00
N VAL A 91 6.49 5.07 -9.24
CA VAL A 91 5.39 5.26 -8.30
C VAL A 91 5.45 4.17 -7.23
N GLU A 92 5.57 2.90 -7.63
CA GLU A 92 5.64 1.75 -6.71
C GLU A 92 6.81 1.84 -5.71
N LYS A 93 7.88 2.53 -6.09
CA LYS A 93 9.07 2.74 -5.26
C LYS A 93 8.94 3.95 -4.32
N LEU A 94 7.76 4.57 -4.21
CA LEU A 94 7.56 5.69 -3.29
C LEU A 94 7.52 5.22 -1.83
N VAL A 95 8.25 5.93 -0.99
CA VAL A 95 8.38 5.68 0.45
C VAL A 95 8.10 6.96 1.24
N ASN A 96 7.57 6.80 2.45
CA ASN A 96 7.40 7.90 3.39
C ASN A 96 8.65 8.05 4.26
N CYS A 97 9.34 9.18 4.11
CA CYS A 97 10.50 9.56 4.89
C CYS A 97 10.13 10.64 5.88
N ASN A 98 9.60 10.21 7.03
CA ASN A 98 9.25 11.08 8.16
C ASN A 98 8.32 12.25 7.77
N GLY A 99 7.28 11.97 6.95
CA GLY A 99 6.34 12.97 6.44
C GLY A 99 6.70 13.50 5.05
N ASN A 100 7.82 13.07 4.46
CA ASN A 100 8.23 13.49 3.11
C ASN A 100 8.19 12.30 2.14
N LEU A 101 7.56 12.50 0.99
CA LEU A 101 7.44 11.47 -0.04
C LEU A 101 8.73 11.42 -0.89
N ARG A 102 9.42 10.28 -0.92
CA ARG A 102 10.67 10.07 -1.69
C ARG A 102 10.62 8.78 -2.51
N GLN A 103 11.50 8.67 -3.50
CA GLN A 103 11.68 7.43 -4.27
C GLN A 103 12.80 6.57 -3.68
N ARG A 104 12.52 5.28 -3.50
CA ARG A 104 13.40 4.19 -3.02
C ARG A 104 13.91 4.28 -1.57
N ARG A 105 14.36 5.42 -1.08
CA ARG A 105 15.00 5.51 0.26
C ARG A 105 14.75 6.82 1.00
N CYS A 106 14.79 6.66 2.31
CA CYS A 106 15.08 7.68 3.30
C CYS A 106 16.59 7.59 3.59
#